data_AF-A0A443HZC0-F1
#
_entry.id   AF-A0A443HZC0-F1
#
_cell.length_a   1.000
_cell.length_b   1.000
_cell.length_c   1.000
_cell.angle_alpha   90.00
_cell.angle_beta   90.00
_cell.angle_gamma   90.00
#
_symmetry.space_group_name_H-M   'P 1'
#
loop_
_entity.id
_entity.type
_entity.pdbx_description
1 polymer ?
#
loop_
_entity_poly.entity_id
_entity_poly.type
_entity_poly.pdbx_seq_one_letter_code
_entity_poly.pdbx_strand_id
1 'polypeptide(L)'
;MEAIMGGRTVSARGLCAFCLQAQRRHLLMSGYSRISRPSPKSFSTVPPLRQDAPSSTNNEEKQSALPDDASREEGAMSRRLAEMTEQSMTEGGRSARKNIQEAGFSEELKKQLEERLAASAFKSENAAAISVANMPSSAGRGTQDIAAAPAWTGSESVQDATLRMLDDASKPIKTPYKIPKPGLPSVSLAPSPKTKQSSGQRLASARERTINYSLSQDSGMSEAEREALRKEFRERFTPGARVMPMSIQGLQSLANERIEDAMARGQFKYIRRGKGQGTQEDHNANSAFIDTTEYFMNKIIQKQEIVPPWIEKQQELAREVDRFRQRIRSDWRRHAARLIASQGGSLLDQMKRARAYAAAESRLTAQRLASVASDSDQSVTQINSDGRIVPSRTPSSEQDSASPPTESSEEPLPHLPPLRDPEYLSIERGYHELTIKTLNALTRSYNLQAPAMAQKPYLNLERELTNCYADVAPSLADEIKRRATERARGPALPPSQRSSSVFEMLATKQATRVYSEDPSKEYGFKDFWKDLFGRKKEGQTG
;
A
#
# COMPACT_ATOMS: atom_id res chain seq x y z
N MET A 1 -54.88 34.67 21.67
CA MET A 1 -55.52 34.00 22.82
C MET A 1 -55.78 32.57 22.41
N GLU A 2 -55.56 31.67 23.37
CA GLU A 2 -55.86 30.23 23.37
C GLU A 2 -54.93 29.30 22.58
N ALA A 3 -53.98 28.77 23.37
CA ALA A 3 -53.25 27.55 23.15
C ALA A 3 -54.18 26.33 23.39
N ILE A 4 -54.10 25.33 22.52
CA ILE A 4 -54.65 24.00 22.79
C ILE A 4 -53.47 23.02 22.84
N MET A 5 -53.11 22.66 24.07
CA MET A 5 -52.20 21.57 24.40
C MET A 5 -52.85 20.23 24.06
N GLY A 6 -52.29 19.52 23.08
CA GLY A 6 -52.60 18.13 22.79
C GLY A 6 -51.42 17.23 23.17
N GLY A 7 -51.29 16.90 24.45
CA GLY A 7 -50.34 15.90 24.93
C GLY A 7 -50.76 14.50 24.47
N ARG A 8 -49.95 13.87 23.60
CA ARG A 8 -50.02 12.45 23.30
C ARG A 8 -48.76 11.76 23.83
N THR A 9 -48.89 11.18 25.02
CA THR A 9 -47.96 10.20 25.57
C THR A 9 -48.07 8.91 24.76
N VAL A 10 -47.06 8.57 23.96
CA VAL A 10 -46.92 7.23 23.37
C VAL A 10 -45.85 6.48 24.15
N SER A 11 -46.32 5.46 24.87
CA SER A 11 -45.54 4.50 25.62
C SER A 11 -44.57 3.75 24.71
N ALA A 12 -43.27 3.93 24.94
CA ALA A 12 -42.23 3.11 24.33
C ALA A 12 -42.20 1.74 25.02
N ARG A 13 -42.59 0.69 24.29
CA ARG A 13 -42.37 -0.71 24.69
C ARG A 13 -41.71 -1.47 23.54
N GLY A 14 -40.54 -2.05 23.83
CA GLY A 14 -40.09 -3.28 23.16
C GLY A 14 -38.88 -3.20 22.24
N LEU A 15 -37.79 -2.51 22.61
CA LEU A 15 -36.50 -2.71 21.94
C LEU A 15 -35.77 -3.92 22.54
N CYS A 16 -35.52 -4.92 21.69
CA CYS A 16 -34.82 -6.16 22.01
C CYS A 16 -33.39 -5.90 22.50
N ALA A 17 -33.10 -6.31 23.74
CA ALA A 17 -31.80 -6.13 24.40
C ALA A 17 -30.63 -6.89 23.74
N PHE A 18 -30.90 -7.72 22.72
CA PHE A 18 -29.88 -8.52 22.03
C PHE A 18 -29.18 -7.79 20.86
N CYS A 19 -29.75 -6.69 20.35
CA CYS A 19 -29.19 -5.96 19.19
C CYS A 19 -28.20 -4.85 19.59
N LEU A 20 -28.26 -4.32 20.82
CA LEU A 20 -27.34 -3.28 21.31
C LEU A 20 -26.00 -3.84 21.84
N GLN A 21 -25.88 -5.15 22.03
CA GLN A 21 -24.68 -5.80 22.56
C GLN A 21 -23.68 -6.25 21.47
N ALA A 22 -24.09 -6.24 20.19
CA ALA A 22 -23.25 -6.55 19.05
C ALA A 22 -22.38 -5.35 18.59
N GLN A 23 -22.82 -4.10 18.80
CA GLN A 23 -22.06 -2.91 18.41
C GLN A 23 -20.96 -2.52 19.41
N ARG A 24 -21.04 -2.97 20.68
CA ARG A 24 -19.99 -2.74 21.69
C ARG A 24 -18.82 -3.73 21.66
N ARG A 25 -18.90 -4.80 20.87
CA ARG A 25 -17.83 -5.82 20.78
C ARG A 25 -16.80 -5.58 19.67
N HIS A 26 -17.01 -4.60 18.80
CA HIS A 26 -16.03 -4.25 17.75
C HIS A 26 -14.97 -3.21 18.13
N LEU A 27 -15.04 -2.63 19.34
CA LEU A 27 -14.07 -1.61 19.81
C LEU A 27 -13.12 -2.09 20.92
N LEU A 28 -13.11 -3.39 21.25
CA LEU A 28 -12.22 -3.96 22.28
C LEU A 28 -11.29 -5.07 21.76
N MET A 29 -10.92 -5.03 20.47
CA MET A 29 -9.84 -5.86 19.90
C MET A 29 -8.84 -5.01 19.12
N SER A 30 -8.30 -3.99 19.78
CA SER A 30 -6.99 -3.43 19.45
C SER A 30 -6.23 -3.15 20.75
N GLY A 31 -5.99 -4.23 21.50
CA GLY A 31 -5.19 -4.21 22.72
C GLY A 31 -3.77 -4.68 22.40
N TYR A 32 -2.92 -3.78 21.89
CA TYR A 32 -1.49 -4.01 21.91
C TYR A 32 -1.02 -4.03 23.37
N SER A 33 -0.52 -5.19 23.79
CA SER A 33 0.12 -5.43 25.07
C SER A 33 1.27 -4.43 25.32
N ARG A 34 1.04 -3.49 26.25
CA ARG A 34 2.10 -2.70 26.88
C ARG A 34 2.80 -3.58 27.92
N ILE A 35 4.02 -4.02 27.60
CA ILE A 35 4.97 -4.48 28.60
C ILE A 35 5.67 -3.23 29.15
N SER A 36 5.41 -2.96 30.42
CA SER A 36 6.19 -2.05 31.26
C SER A 36 7.61 -2.60 31.43
N ARG A 37 8.63 -1.78 31.14
CA ARG A 37 9.99 -1.96 31.66
C ARG A 37 10.56 -0.61 32.10
N PRO A 38 11.27 -0.57 33.24
CA PRO A 38 11.82 0.65 33.81
C PRO A 38 13.05 1.14 33.04
N SER A 39 13.20 2.46 32.98
CA SER A 39 14.36 3.16 32.41
C SER A 39 15.59 3.02 33.31
N PRO A 40 16.79 2.74 32.76
CA PRO A 40 18.01 3.26 33.36
C PRO A 40 18.23 4.69 32.89
N LYS A 41 18.47 5.59 33.85
CA LYS A 41 19.08 6.90 33.61
C LYS A 41 20.51 6.65 33.15
N SER A 42 20.87 7.16 31.98
CA SER A 42 22.27 7.36 31.59
C SER A 42 22.40 8.78 31.09
N PHE A 43 23.06 9.63 31.89
CA PHE A 43 23.69 10.84 31.39
C PHE A 43 24.72 10.45 30.33
N SER A 44 24.61 11.01 29.14
CA SER A 44 25.64 10.96 28.10
C SER A 44 26.07 12.39 27.83
N THR A 45 27.06 12.85 28.60
CA THR A 45 27.90 13.99 28.21
C THR A 45 28.71 13.57 27.00
N VAL A 46 28.32 14.06 25.84
CA VAL A 46 29.17 14.03 24.64
C VAL A 46 30.25 15.09 24.85
N PRO A 47 31.56 14.74 24.86
CA PRO A 47 32.61 15.75 24.80
C PRO A 47 32.61 16.37 23.41
N PRO A 48 32.84 17.69 23.24
CA PRO A 48 33.02 18.24 21.91
C PRO A 48 34.28 17.62 21.28
N LEU A 49 34.11 16.99 20.11
CA LEU A 49 35.22 16.69 19.22
C LEU A 49 35.97 17.99 18.95
N ARG A 50 37.28 18.00 19.24
CA ARG A 50 38.21 18.95 18.65
C ARG A 50 38.11 18.81 17.13
N GLN A 51 37.62 19.84 16.47
CA GLN A 51 37.93 20.07 15.07
C GLN A 51 39.31 20.72 15.05
N ASP A 52 40.33 19.92 14.73
CA ASP A 52 41.60 20.47 14.30
C ASP A 52 41.36 21.24 13.00
N ALA A 53 41.59 22.54 13.02
CA ALA A 53 41.55 23.38 11.84
C ALA A 53 42.66 22.94 10.86
N PRO A 54 42.39 22.81 9.56
CA PRO A 54 43.43 22.52 8.58
C PRO A 54 44.35 23.73 8.42
N SER A 55 45.64 23.54 8.73
CA SER A 55 46.71 24.47 8.38
C SER A 55 46.85 24.52 6.85
N SER A 56 46.31 25.57 6.22
CA SER A 56 46.65 25.91 4.85
C SER A 56 48.03 26.58 4.83
N THR A 57 49.03 25.83 4.37
CA THR A 57 50.27 26.39 3.83
C THR A 57 49.94 27.17 2.56
N ASN A 58 50.16 28.47 2.56
CA ASN A 58 50.44 29.24 1.34
C ASN A 58 51.48 30.30 1.68
N ASN A 59 52.68 30.08 1.15
CA ASN A 59 53.69 31.12 0.97
C ASN A 59 53.23 31.99 -0.20
N GLU A 60 52.98 33.27 0.04
CA GLU A 60 53.25 34.31 -0.95
C GLU A 60 53.80 35.54 -0.23
N GLU A 61 54.95 36.00 -0.72
CA GLU A 61 55.62 37.22 -0.32
C GLU A 61 54.83 38.45 -0.79
N LYS A 62 54.59 39.42 0.10
CA LYS A 62 54.71 40.83 -0.28
C LYS A 62 54.88 41.76 0.92
N GLN A 63 55.78 42.70 0.70
CA GLN A 63 56.41 43.61 1.66
C GLN A 63 55.50 44.78 2.10
N SER A 64 55.88 45.28 3.28
CA SER A 64 55.87 46.70 3.73
C SER A 64 54.54 47.44 3.91
N ALA A 65 54.16 47.66 5.17
CA ALA A 65 54.13 48.98 5.80
C ALA A 65 53.85 48.86 7.32
N LEU A 66 54.80 49.32 8.15
CA LEU A 66 54.58 49.77 9.53
C LEU A 66 54.09 51.25 9.48
N PRO A 67 53.34 51.74 10.48
CA PRO A 67 53.89 52.05 11.81
C PRO A 67 53.18 51.25 12.92
N ASP A 68 53.94 50.50 13.71
CA ASP A 68 54.37 50.85 15.08
C ASP A 68 53.23 51.22 16.02
N ASP A 69 52.63 50.19 16.62
CA ASP A 69 52.59 50.05 18.08
C ASP A 69 52.60 48.57 18.46
N ALA A 70 53.77 48.10 18.87
CA ALA A 70 53.95 46.77 19.42
C ALA A 70 53.34 46.71 20.82
N SER A 71 52.07 46.29 20.93
CA SER A 71 51.60 45.67 22.17
C SER A 71 52.42 44.39 22.35
N ARG A 72 53.35 44.40 23.31
CA ARG A 72 54.13 43.25 23.78
C ARG A 72 53.27 41.99 23.71
N GLU A 73 53.79 40.91 23.15
CA GLU A 73 53.10 39.61 23.14
C GLU A 73 52.80 39.17 24.57
N GLU A 74 51.62 39.52 25.06
CA GLU A 74 51.14 39.13 26.37
C GLU A 74 51.04 37.59 26.39
N GLY A 75 51.89 36.95 27.20
CA GLY A 75 51.85 35.51 27.40
C GLY A 75 50.48 35.03 27.89
N ALA A 76 50.13 33.77 27.64
CA ALA A 76 48.83 33.22 28.02
C ALA A 76 48.49 33.39 29.53
N MET A 77 49.51 33.44 30.40
CA MET A 77 49.35 33.73 31.83
C MET A 77 49.06 35.20 32.13
N SER A 78 49.70 36.15 31.43
CA SER A 78 49.40 37.57 31.63
C SER A 78 48.01 37.92 31.10
N ARG A 79 47.58 37.31 29.98
CA ARG A 79 46.20 37.43 29.49
C ARG A 79 45.17 36.88 30.47
N ARG A 80 45.42 35.71 31.06
CA ARG A 80 44.54 35.17 32.11
C ARG A 80 44.53 36.01 33.37
N LEU A 81 45.66 36.58 33.79
CA LEU A 81 45.71 37.47 34.94
C LEU A 81 44.96 38.79 34.64
N ALA A 82 45.10 39.33 33.43
CA ALA A 82 44.33 40.48 32.97
C ALA A 82 42.82 40.16 32.94
N GLU A 83 42.40 39.04 32.35
CA GLU A 83 41.00 38.58 32.34
C GLU A 83 40.45 38.38 33.76
N MET A 84 41.24 37.77 34.66
CA MET A 84 40.85 37.59 36.08
C MET A 84 40.71 38.93 36.79
N THR A 85 41.58 39.91 36.50
CA THR A 85 41.44 41.27 37.04
C THR A 85 40.23 41.99 36.46
N GLU A 86 39.95 41.82 35.17
CA GLU A 86 38.77 42.40 34.49
C GLU A 86 37.47 41.81 35.04
N GLN A 87 37.40 40.49 35.25
CA GLN A 87 36.24 39.83 35.88
C GLN A 87 36.03 40.32 37.31
N SER A 88 37.11 40.46 38.09
CA SER A 88 37.05 41.05 39.42
C SER A 88 36.59 42.51 39.40
N MET A 89 36.85 43.26 38.32
CA MET A 89 36.41 44.65 38.16
C MET A 89 34.95 44.81 37.69
N THR A 90 34.45 43.88 36.87
CA THR A 90 33.05 43.89 36.43
C THR A 90 32.12 43.38 37.52
N GLU A 91 32.58 42.41 38.33
CA GLU A 91 31.85 41.84 39.46
C GLU A 91 32.07 42.64 40.77
N GLY A 92 33.21 43.33 40.89
CA GLY A 92 33.55 44.19 42.01
C GLY A 92 32.74 45.49 42.03
N GLY A 93 32.12 45.78 43.19
CA GLY A 93 31.32 46.99 43.38
C GLY A 93 32.11 48.31 43.34
N ARG A 94 31.46 49.40 43.75
CA ARG A 94 31.98 50.79 43.68
C ARG A 94 33.34 51.00 44.39
N SER A 95 33.72 50.15 45.35
CA SER A 95 35.00 50.21 46.06
C SER A 95 36.20 49.82 45.20
N ALA A 96 36.06 48.82 44.33
CA ALA A 96 37.13 48.39 43.42
C ALA A 96 37.46 49.51 42.41
N ARG A 97 36.43 50.15 41.85
CA ARG A 97 36.58 51.30 40.94
C ARG A 97 37.27 52.50 41.60
N LYS A 98 37.03 52.72 42.90
CA LYS A 98 37.65 53.80 43.67
C LYS A 98 39.15 53.55 43.94
N ASN A 99 39.51 52.31 44.28
CA ASN A 99 40.91 51.92 44.50
C ASN A 99 41.77 52.05 43.21
N ILE A 100 41.18 51.85 42.03
CA ILE A 100 41.86 52.08 40.74
C ILE A 100 42.05 53.57 40.44
N GLN A 101 41.10 54.43 40.81
CA GLN A 101 41.25 55.89 40.64
C GLN A 101 42.33 56.46 41.57
N GLU A 102 42.50 55.86 42.75
CA GLU A 102 43.53 56.20 43.73
C GLU A 102 44.92 55.62 43.37
N ALA A 103 44.97 54.52 42.61
CA ALA A 103 46.19 54.01 42.00
C ALA A 103 46.57 54.88 40.78
N GLY A 104 47.66 55.64 40.88
CA GLY A 104 48.11 56.61 39.86
C GLY A 104 48.56 56.02 38.52
N PHE A 105 47.66 55.35 37.79
CA PHE A 105 47.89 54.91 36.41
C PHE A 105 48.08 56.09 35.46
N SER A 106 48.90 55.91 34.41
CA SER A 106 49.05 56.89 33.34
C SER A 106 47.70 57.18 32.66
N GLU A 107 47.51 58.41 32.18
CA GLU A 107 46.26 58.83 31.54
C GLU A 107 45.92 58.03 30.27
N GLU A 108 46.95 57.54 29.57
CA GLU A 108 46.81 56.68 28.40
C GLU A 108 46.26 55.29 28.75
N LEU A 109 46.74 54.66 29.83
CA LEU A 109 46.21 53.39 30.30
C LEU A 109 44.80 53.52 30.87
N LYS A 110 44.47 54.67 31.46
CA LYS A 110 43.10 54.99 31.91
C LYS A 110 42.12 55.05 30.73
N LYS A 111 42.50 55.73 29.64
CA LYS A 111 41.69 55.78 28.42
C LYS A 111 41.51 54.40 27.80
N GLN A 112 42.59 53.60 27.70
CA GLN A 112 42.51 52.22 27.21
C GLN A 112 41.61 51.34 28.09
N LEU A 113 41.63 51.53 29.42
CA LEU A 113 40.73 50.82 30.34
C LEU A 113 39.28 51.26 30.18
N GLU A 114 39.03 52.56 30.02
CA GLU A 114 37.68 53.08 29.74
C GLU A 114 37.14 52.54 28.40
N GLU A 115 37.95 52.49 27.36
CA GLU A 115 37.60 51.89 26.07
C GLU A 115 37.32 50.38 26.19
N ARG A 116 38.11 49.65 26.98
CA ARG A 116 37.88 48.21 27.24
C ARG A 116 36.64 47.96 28.08
N LEU A 117 36.34 48.81 29.06
CA LEU A 117 35.12 48.77 29.85
C LEU A 117 33.90 49.12 29.00
N ALA A 118 34.00 50.11 28.12
CA ALA A 118 32.95 50.45 27.16
C ALA A 118 32.73 49.30 26.16
N ALA A 119 33.80 48.68 25.66
CA ALA A 119 33.72 47.53 24.77
C ALA A 119 33.13 46.29 25.45
N SER A 120 33.44 46.04 26.74
CA SER A 120 32.86 44.92 27.49
C SER A 120 31.40 45.17 27.85
N ALA A 121 31.03 46.40 28.22
CA ALA A 121 29.64 46.82 28.41
C ALA A 121 28.84 46.73 27.11
N PHE A 122 29.40 47.18 25.99
CA PHE A 122 28.77 47.05 24.68
C PHE A 122 28.54 45.58 24.30
N LYS A 123 29.49 44.71 24.60
CA LYS A 123 29.37 43.25 24.38
C LYS A 123 28.31 42.61 25.27
N SER A 124 28.17 43.05 26.52
CA SER A 124 27.16 42.50 27.44
C SER A 124 25.76 42.97 27.08
N GLU A 125 25.58 44.23 26.70
CA GLU A 125 24.30 44.79 26.27
C GLU A 125 23.82 44.19 24.94
N ASN A 126 24.74 43.95 23.99
CA ASN A 126 24.43 43.44 22.66
C ASN A 126 24.78 41.96 22.45
N ALA A 127 24.84 41.17 23.54
CA ALA A 127 25.31 39.79 23.49
C ALA A 127 24.55 38.93 22.46
N ALA A 128 23.24 39.10 22.33
CA ALA A 128 22.39 38.38 21.38
C ALA A 128 22.60 38.81 19.91
N ALA A 129 22.91 40.08 19.65
CA ALA A 129 23.21 40.55 18.31
C ALA A 129 24.60 40.08 17.85
N ILE A 130 25.56 40.09 18.78
CA ILE A 130 26.94 39.65 18.56
C ILE A 130 27.00 38.13 18.36
N SER A 131 26.22 37.35 19.12
CA SER A 131 26.14 35.90 18.90
C SER A 131 25.62 35.62 17.49
N VAL A 132 24.54 36.25 17.04
CA VAL A 132 23.99 36.07 15.69
C VAL A 132 24.98 36.48 14.60
N ALA A 133 25.68 37.60 14.78
CA ALA A 133 26.70 38.07 13.83
C ALA A 133 27.90 37.11 13.70
N ASN A 134 28.26 36.42 14.79
CA ASN A 134 29.37 35.46 14.81
C ASN A 134 28.97 34.04 14.35
N MET A 135 27.69 33.79 14.04
CA MET A 135 27.23 32.47 13.63
C MET A 135 27.55 32.20 12.15
N PRO A 136 28.02 30.99 11.79
CA PRO A 136 28.23 30.62 10.40
C PRO A 136 26.89 30.50 9.65
N SER A 137 26.89 30.81 8.35
CA SER A 137 25.69 30.76 7.49
C SER A 137 25.07 29.36 7.35
N SER A 138 25.80 28.30 7.74
CA SER A 138 25.31 26.91 7.77
C SER A 138 24.46 26.57 9.00
N ALA A 139 24.38 27.47 9.98
CA ALA A 139 23.60 27.24 11.19
C ALA A 139 22.09 27.15 10.88
N GLY A 140 21.44 26.10 11.38
CA GLY A 140 20.00 25.90 11.20
C GLY A 140 19.17 26.93 11.97
N ARG A 141 17.90 27.08 11.57
CA ARG A 141 16.96 28.06 12.15
C ARG A 141 16.85 27.98 13.67
N GLY A 142 16.72 26.79 14.24
CA GLY A 142 16.65 26.63 15.70
C GLY A 142 17.91 27.12 16.43
N THR A 143 19.09 26.94 15.83
CA THR A 143 20.34 27.45 16.42
C THR A 143 20.44 28.97 16.31
N GLN A 144 19.93 29.55 15.23
CA GLN A 144 19.82 31.01 15.07
C GLN A 144 18.83 31.60 16.08
N ASP A 145 17.68 30.96 16.28
CA ASP A 145 16.65 31.39 17.24
C ASP A 145 17.17 31.33 18.69
N ILE A 146 17.96 30.31 19.04
CA ILE A 146 18.62 30.21 20.36
C ILE A 146 19.70 31.29 20.52
N ALA A 147 20.49 31.57 19.49
CA ALA A 147 21.54 32.58 19.55
C ALA A 147 20.95 33.99 19.67
N ALA A 148 19.83 34.26 19.00
CA ALA A 148 19.11 35.53 19.04
C ALA A 148 18.27 35.70 20.32
N ALA A 149 18.07 34.64 21.11
CA ALA A 149 17.26 34.70 22.31
C ALA A 149 17.88 35.68 23.35
N PRO A 150 17.05 36.49 24.02
CA PRO A 150 17.53 37.35 25.09
C PRO A 150 18.07 36.53 26.26
N ALA A 151 19.03 37.09 27.01
CA ALA A 151 19.54 36.45 28.21
C ALA A 151 18.43 36.21 29.24
N TRP A 152 18.48 35.09 29.94
CA TRP A 152 17.48 34.73 30.94
C TRP A 152 17.50 35.68 32.14
N THR A 153 16.40 36.38 32.39
CA THR A 153 16.26 37.39 33.47
C THR A 153 15.59 36.84 34.74
N GLY A 154 15.30 35.53 34.81
CA GLY A 154 14.63 34.90 35.94
C GLY A 154 13.12 34.67 35.77
N SER A 155 12.49 35.42 34.85
CA SER A 155 11.10 35.23 34.42
C SER A 155 11.05 34.89 32.93
N GLU A 156 10.23 33.92 32.55
CA GLU A 156 9.98 33.64 31.12
C GLU A 156 9.24 34.82 30.46
N SER A 157 9.57 35.09 29.19
CA SER A 157 8.83 36.07 28.40
C SER A 157 7.47 35.51 28.02
N VAL A 158 6.47 36.38 27.82
CA VAL A 158 5.11 35.95 27.42
C VAL A 158 5.16 35.18 26.10
N GLN A 159 6.04 35.59 25.18
CA GLN A 159 6.22 34.95 23.88
C GLN A 159 6.71 33.51 24.04
N ASP A 160 7.74 33.31 24.86
CA ASP A 160 8.33 31.99 25.13
C ASP A 160 7.34 31.08 25.88
N ALA A 161 6.60 31.63 26.85
CA ALA A 161 5.53 30.92 27.55
C ALA A 161 4.42 30.46 26.58
N THR A 162 4.00 31.31 25.64
CA THR A 162 3.02 30.93 24.63
C THR A 162 3.54 29.90 23.63
N LEU A 163 4.80 30.00 23.20
CA LEU A 163 5.42 29.00 22.33
C LEU A 163 5.49 27.64 22.99
N ARG A 164 5.88 27.60 24.28
CA ARG A 164 5.87 26.37 25.07
C ARG A 164 4.47 25.76 25.16
N MET A 165 3.44 26.56 25.41
CA MET A 165 2.05 26.07 25.43
C MET A 165 1.60 25.50 24.08
N LEU A 166 2.04 26.09 22.97
CA LEU A 166 1.73 25.60 21.62
C LEU A 166 2.49 24.32 21.29
N ASP A 167 3.78 24.25 21.64
CA ASP A 167 4.60 23.06 21.46
C ASP A 167 4.07 21.89 22.30
N ASP A 168 3.71 22.14 23.57
CA ASP A 168 3.11 21.15 24.46
C ASP A 168 1.71 20.70 24.00
N ALA A 169 0.94 21.57 23.35
CA ALA A 169 -0.34 21.21 22.72
C ALA A 169 -0.13 20.23 21.55
N SER A 170 0.99 20.35 20.83
CA SER A 170 1.35 19.47 19.73
C SER A 170 2.22 18.29 20.20
N LYS A 171 1.61 17.12 20.41
CA LYS A 171 2.39 15.92 20.74
C LYS A 171 3.26 15.53 19.54
N PRO A 172 4.60 15.48 19.66
CA PRO A 172 5.43 15.01 18.56
C PRO A 172 5.08 13.55 18.27
N ILE A 173 4.98 13.21 16.98
CA ILE A 173 4.64 11.86 16.53
C ILE A 173 5.70 10.90 17.09
N LYS A 174 5.29 9.89 17.87
CA LYS A 174 6.18 8.92 18.53
C LYS A 174 6.85 7.92 17.59
N THR A 175 6.81 8.15 16.29
CA THR A 175 7.55 7.33 15.33
C THR A 175 8.94 7.93 15.19
N PRO A 176 10.03 7.15 15.26
CA PRO A 176 11.34 7.68 14.91
C PRO A 176 11.25 8.18 13.47
N TYR A 177 11.30 9.50 13.31
CA TYR A 177 11.32 10.14 11.99
C TYR A 177 12.61 9.67 11.30
N LYS A 178 12.47 8.68 10.41
CA LYS A 178 13.55 8.26 9.52
C LYS A 178 13.64 9.33 8.45
N ILE A 179 14.65 10.20 8.56
CA ILE A 179 15.07 11.06 7.45
C ILE A 179 15.27 10.14 6.24
N PRO A 180 14.51 10.32 5.13
CA PRO A 180 14.80 9.61 3.90
C PRO A 180 16.16 10.13 3.43
N LYS A 181 17.22 9.37 3.69
CA LYS A 181 18.53 9.65 3.10
C LYS A 181 18.44 9.31 1.62
N PRO A 182 18.57 10.29 0.70
CA PRO A 182 18.69 9.98 -0.71
C PRO A 182 20.04 9.31 -0.92
N GLY A 183 20.02 8.03 -1.33
CA GLY A 183 21.21 7.29 -1.70
C GLY A 183 21.84 6.46 -0.57
N LEU A 184 21.86 5.14 -0.82
CA LEU A 184 22.53 4.06 -0.10
C LEU A 184 21.91 3.61 1.25
N PRO A 185 21.46 2.34 1.36
CA PRO A 185 21.24 1.73 2.66
C PRO A 185 22.61 1.53 3.32
N SER A 186 22.86 2.23 4.44
CA SER A 186 24.00 1.90 5.30
C SER A 186 23.75 0.50 5.88
N VAL A 187 24.36 -0.51 5.27
CA VAL A 187 24.33 -1.89 5.76
C VAL A 187 25.09 -1.91 7.08
N SER A 188 24.37 -1.96 8.19
CA SER A 188 24.95 -2.25 9.49
C SER A 188 25.48 -3.69 9.45
N LEU A 189 26.80 -3.86 9.43
CA LEU A 189 27.49 -5.17 9.50
C LEU A 189 27.29 -5.89 10.84
N ALA A 190 26.57 -5.28 11.79
CA ALA A 190 26.21 -5.92 13.04
C ALA A 190 25.20 -7.04 12.79
N PRO A 191 25.40 -8.25 13.35
CA PRO A 191 24.45 -9.34 13.22
C PRO A 191 23.11 -8.91 13.83
N SER A 192 22.07 -8.91 13.00
CA SER A 192 20.72 -8.56 13.43
C SER A 192 20.24 -9.53 14.52
N PRO A 193 19.50 -9.07 15.53
CA PRO A 193 18.96 -9.95 16.55
C PRO A 193 18.06 -11.03 15.93
N LYS A 194 18.24 -12.29 16.35
CA LYS A 194 17.48 -13.43 15.83
C LYS A 194 15.97 -13.19 15.98
N THR A 195 15.24 -13.24 14.87
CA THR A 195 13.78 -13.14 14.86
C THR A 195 13.16 -14.33 15.60
N LYS A 196 12.20 -14.08 16.48
CA LYS A 196 11.50 -15.15 17.21
C LYS A 196 10.61 -15.92 16.24
N GLN A 197 11.05 -17.10 15.79
CA GLN A 197 10.24 -18.00 14.96
C GLN A 197 9.12 -18.65 15.79
N SER A 198 7.93 -18.76 15.19
CA SER A 198 6.78 -19.49 15.74
C SER A 198 7.08 -20.98 15.87
N SER A 199 6.39 -21.69 16.76
CA SER A 199 6.58 -23.14 16.97
C SER A 199 6.38 -23.95 15.69
N GLY A 200 5.36 -23.62 14.89
CA GLY A 200 5.11 -24.24 13.59
C GLY A 200 6.26 -24.06 12.62
N GLN A 201 6.85 -22.86 12.54
CA GLN A 201 7.98 -22.59 11.66
C GLN A 201 9.26 -23.27 12.12
N ARG A 202 9.46 -23.45 13.44
CA ARG A 202 10.56 -24.25 13.98
C ARG A 202 10.44 -25.71 13.55
N LEU A 203 9.25 -26.29 13.68
CA LEU A 203 8.99 -27.69 13.29
C LEU A 203 9.14 -27.89 11.78
N ALA A 204 8.65 -26.96 10.96
CA ALA A 204 8.85 -26.98 9.52
C ALA A 204 10.34 -26.94 9.17
N SER A 205 11.09 -25.99 9.75
CA SER A 205 12.54 -25.88 9.51
C SER A 205 13.33 -27.09 10.02
N ALA A 206 12.88 -27.74 11.09
CA ALA A 206 13.50 -28.96 11.60
C ALA A 206 13.26 -30.14 10.65
N ARG A 207 12.01 -30.30 10.17
CA ARG A 207 11.67 -31.30 9.16
C ARG A 207 12.46 -31.11 7.87
N GLU A 208 12.52 -29.88 7.36
CA GLU A 208 13.33 -29.54 6.18
C GLU A 208 14.81 -29.87 6.38
N ARG A 209 15.39 -29.59 7.56
CA ARG A 209 16.78 -29.97 7.87
C ARG A 209 16.98 -31.47 7.94
N THR A 210 16.03 -32.22 8.50
CA THR A 210 16.13 -33.69 8.55
C THR A 210 16.02 -34.31 7.16
N ILE A 211 15.16 -33.76 6.29
CA ILE A 211 15.01 -34.18 4.89
C ILE A 211 16.29 -33.87 4.10
N ASN A 212 16.86 -32.67 4.27
CA ASN A 212 18.11 -32.30 3.61
C ASN A 212 19.29 -33.18 4.08
N TYR A 213 19.35 -33.51 5.37
CA TYR A 213 20.37 -34.40 5.91
C TYR A 213 20.22 -35.82 5.38
N SER A 214 18.99 -36.38 5.36
CA SER A 214 18.75 -37.72 4.82
C SER A 214 19.14 -37.79 3.33
N LEU A 215 18.69 -36.81 2.53
CA LEU A 215 19.03 -36.73 1.11
C LEU A 215 20.54 -36.59 0.87
N SER A 216 21.26 -35.92 1.77
CA SER A 216 22.72 -35.83 1.69
C SER A 216 23.45 -37.09 2.15
N GLN A 217 22.80 -37.93 2.97
CA GLN A 217 23.39 -39.14 3.53
C GLN A 217 23.08 -40.38 2.68
N ASP A 218 22.22 -40.26 1.67
CA ASP A 218 21.93 -41.32 0.70
C ASP A 218 23.26 -41.80 0.06
N SER A 219 23.60 -43.07 0.31
CA SER A 219 24.83 -43.74 -0.12
C SER A 219 24.78 -44.25 -1.56
N GLY A 220 23.68 -43.98 -2.28
CA GLY A 220 23.47 -44.41 -3.67
C GLY A 220 24.02 -43.46 -4.73
N MET A 221 24.58 -42.30 -4.35
CA MET A 221 25.16 -41.31 -5.27
C MET A 221 26.68 -41.53 -5.37
N SER A 222 27.22 -41.55 -6.58
CA SER A 222 28.67 -41.69 -6.79
C SER A 222 29.44 -40.51 -6.18
N GLU A 223 30.69 -40.72 -5.77
CA GLU A 223 31.50 -39.69 -5.13
C GLU A 223 31.71 -38.46 -6.02
N ALA A 224 31.84 -38.67 -7.34
CA ALA A 224 31.94 -37.61 -8.34
C ALA A 224 30.63 -36.79 -8.48
N GLU A 225 29.46 -37.44 -8.45
CA GLU A 225 28.17 -36.74 -8.43
C GLU A 225 27.95 -35.99 -7.12
N ARG A 226 28.41 -36.57 -5.99
CA ARG A 226 28.34 -35.92 -4.67
C ARG A 226 29.25 -34.68 -4.61
N GLU A 227 30.39 -34.72 -5.27
CA GLU A 227 31.28 -33.56 -5.41
C GLU A 227 30.74 -32.51 -6.36
N ALA A 228 30.14 -32.90 -7.49
CA ALA A 228 29.44 -31.97 -8.38
C ALA A 228 28.29 -31.28 -7.64
N LEU A 229 27.47 -32.04 -6.91
CA LEU A 229 26.40 -31.49 -6.07
C LEU A 229 26.97 -30.54 -5.01
N ARG A 230 28.06 -30.93 -4.32
CA ARG A 230 28.74 -30.09 -3.33
C ARG A 230 29.32 -28.83 -3.96
N LYS A 231 29.79 -28.90 -5.21
CA LYS A 231 30.30 -27.77 -5.99
C LYS A 231 29.16 -26.83 -6.38
N GLU A 232 28.04 -27.33 -6.86
CA GLU A 232 26.82 -26.54 -7.12
C GLU A 232 26.25 -25.90 -5.84
N PHE A 233 26.24 -26.63 -4.72
CA PHE A 233 25.87 -26.08 -3.42
C PHE A 233 26.88 -25.03 -2.96
N ARG A 234 28.18 -25.23 -3.18
CA ARG A 234 29.20 -24.23 -2.87
C ARG A 234 29.00 -22.98 -3.72
N GLU A 235 28.81 -23.13 -5.02
CA GLU A 235 28.54 -22.06 -5.97
C GLU A 235 27.29 -21.27 -5.60
N ARG A 236 26.20 -21.93 -5.19
CA ARG A 236 24.98 -21.25 -4.72
C ARG A 236 25.13 -20.51 -3.39
N PHE A 237 26.17 -20.77 -2.61
CA PHE A 237 26.41 -20.16 -1.29
C PHE A 237 27.73 -19.37 -1.23
N THR A 238 28.49 -19.28 -2.32
CA THR A 238 29.62 -18.36 -2.39
C THR A 238 29.07 -16.93 -2.27
N PRO A 239 29.74 -16.03 -1.52
CA PRO A 239 29.29 -14.65 -1.33
C PRO A 239 29.10 -13.81 -2.62
N GLY A 240 29.38 -14.35 -3.81
CA GLY A 240 29.18 -13.70 -5.11
C GLY A 240 27.95 -14.18 -5.91
N ALA A 241 27.43 -15.39 -5.70
CA ALA A 241 26.39 -15.96 -6.58
C ALA A 241 24.95 -15.59 -6.20
N ARG A 242 24.71 -15.16 -4.96
CA ARG A 242 23.38 -14.70 -4.49
C ARG A 242 23.16 -13.21 -4.64
N VAL A 243 24.21 -12.47 -4.95
CA VAL A 243 24.07 -11.07 -5.29
C VAL A 243 23.66 -11.07 -6.75
N MET A 244 22.37 -10.88 -7.02
CA MET A 244 21.96 -10.34 -8.33
C MET A 244 22.92 -9.18 -8.59
N PRO A 245 23.78 -9.24 -9.61
CA PRO A 245 24.88 -8.30 -9.72
C PRO A 245 24.32 -6.89 -9.90
N MET A 246 24.33 -6.13 -8.80
CA MET A 246 23.85 -4.74 -8.76
C MET A 246 24.84 -3.78 -9.45
N SER A 247 26.01 -4.28 -9.89
CA SER A 247 27.04 -3.53 -10.59
C SER A 247 27.29 -4.11 -11.99
N ILE A 248 27.57 -3.23 -12.95
CA ILE A 248 27.89 -3.59 -14.35
C ILE A 248 29.09 -4.54 -14.42
N GLN A 249 30.08 -4.37 -13.54
CA GLN A 249 31.25 -5.25 -13.44
C GLN A 249 30.91 -6.65 -12.92
N GLY A 250 29.94 -6.77 -11.99
CA GLY A 250 29.46 -8.08 -11.52
C GLY A 250 28.71 -8.85 -12.61
N LEU A 251 27.91 -8.15 -13.42
CA LEU A 251 27.25 -8.72 -14.60
C LEU A 251 28.29 -9.18 -15.62
N GLN A 252 29.35 -8.39 -15.83
CA GLN A 252 30.44 -8.73 -16.75
C GLN A 252 31.21 -9.96 -16.30
N SER A 253 31.50 -10.11 -15.00
CA SER A 253 32.19 -11.29 -14.46
C SER A 253 31.35 -12.56 -14.65
N LEU A 254 30.04 -12.49 -14.35
CA LEU A 254 29.11 -13.61 -14.50
C LEU A 254 28.91 -13.96 -15.99
N ALA A 255 28.82 -12.93 -16.85
CA ALA A 255 28.78 -13.12 -18.28
C ALA A 255 30.05 -13.79 -18.81
N ASN A 256 31.23 -13.35 -18.37
CA ASN A 256 32.50 -13.95 -18.76
C ASN A 256 32.60 -15.41 -18.31
N GLU A 257 32.22 -15.74 -17.08
CA GLU A 257 32.18 -17.13 -16.60
C GLU A 257 31.26 -17.97 -17.49
N ARG A 258 30.04 -17.51 -17.77
CA ARG A 258 29.10 -18.20 -18.67
C ARG A 258 29.62 -18.33 -20.11
N ILE A 259 30.35 -17.33 -20.60
CA ILE A 259 30.99 -17.35 -21.92
C ILE A 259 32.09 -18.42 -21.93
N GLU A 260 32.95 -18.48 -20.91
CA GLU A 260 33.99 -19.50 -20.76
C GLU A 260 33.39 -20.91 -20.67
N ASP A 261 32.33 -21.07 -19.90
CA ASP A 261 31.59 -22.31 -19.74
C ASP A 261 30.94 -22.79 -21.06
N ALA A 262 30.38 -21.86 -21.84
CA ALA A 262 29.81 -22.15 -23.16
C ALA A 262 30.90 -22.36 -24.23
N MET A 263 32.07 -21.73 -24.10
CA MET A 263 33.26 -22.03 -24.91
C MET A 263 33.78 -23.44 -24.64
N ALA A 264 33.84 -23.84 -23.36
CA ALA A 264 34.22 -25.19 -22.94
C ALA A 264 33.26 -26.26 -23.47
N ARG A 265 31.95 -25.98 -23.48
CA ARG A 265 30.92 -26.83 -24.11
C ARG A 265 30.97 -26.82 -25.64
N GLY A 266 31.82 -26.00 -26.26
CA GLY A 266 31.96 -25.90 -27.71
C GLY A 266 30.78 -25.23 -28.42
N GLN A 267 29.88 -24.57 -27.70
CA GLN A 267 28.68 -23.93 -28.26
C GLN A 267 29.04 -22.81 -29.25
N PHE A 268 30.18 -22.13 -29.04
CA PHE A 268 30.69 -21.07 -29.92
C PHE A 268 31.26 -21.56 -31.26
N LYS A 269 31.45 -22.87 -31.45
CA LYS A 269 32.03 -23.42 -32.69
C LYS A 269 31.04 -23.39 -33.87
N TYR A 270 29.73 -23.48 -33.60
CA TYR A 270 28.69 -23.62 -34.63
C TYR A 270 27.75 -22.41 -34.74
N ILE A 271 28.08 -21.30 -34.08
CA ILE A 271 27.32 -20.06 -34.24
C ILE A 271 27.66 -19.49 -35.61
N ARG A 272 26.62 -19.28 -36.45
CA ARG A 272 26.78 -18.59 -37.73
C ARG A 272 27.32 -17.18 -37.47
N ARG A 273 28.56 -16.91 -37.90
CA ARG A 273 29.24 -15.62 -37.70
C ARG A 273 28.82 -14.65 -38.80
N GLY A 274 28.30 -13.49 -38.41
CA GLY A 274 27.89 -12.42 -39.33
C GLY A 274 27.16 -11.30 -38.58
N LYS A 275 27.23 -10.06 -39.11
CA LYS A 275 26.47 -8.91 -38.58
C LYS A 275 24.97 -9.22 -38.73
N GLY A 276 24.19 -9.12 -37.64
CA GLY A 276 22.74 -9.35 -37.64
C GLY A 276 22.29 -10.82 -37.48
N GLN A 277 23.21 -11.79 -37.36
CA GLN A 277 22.81 -13.18 -37.15
C GLN A 277 22.54 -13.46 -35.66
N GLY A 278 21.27 -13.68 -35.31
CA GLY A 278 20.82 -13.91 -33.93
C GLY A 278 20.39 -12.64 -33.19
N THR A 279 20.45 -11.49 -33.84
CA THR A 279 19.87 -10.23 -33.35
C THR A 279 18.73 -9.86 -34.27
N GLN A 280 17.48 -10.00 -33.81
CA GLN A 280 16.36 -9.39 -34.52
C GLN A 280 16.43 -7.89 -34.26
N GLU A 281 16.86 -7.12 -35.26
CA GLU A 281 16.65 -5.69 -35.23
C GLU A 281 15.16 -5.43 -35.42
N ASP A 282 14.54 -4.69 -34.50
CA ASP A 282 13.15 -4.28 -34.70
C ASP A 282 13.10 -3.44 -35.97
N HIS A 283 12.30 -3.85 -36.95
CA HIS A 283 12.19 -3.17 -38.25
C HIS A 283 11.86 -1.67 -38.10
N ASN A 284 11.15 -1.31 -37.03
CA ASN A 284 10.77 0.07 -36.71
C ASN A 284 11.93 0.92 -36.18
N ALA A 285 13.02 0.30 -35.70
CA ALA A 285 14.21 1.02 -35.22
C ALA A 285 14.91 1.80 -36.34
N ASN A 286 14.81 1.31 -37.57
CA ASN A 286 15.40 1.90 -38.77
C ASN A 286 14.35 2.64 -39.62
N SER A 287 13.14 2.88 -39.09
CA SER A 287 12.10 3.58 -39.83
C SER A 287 12.40 5.09 -39.88
N ALA A 288 12.25 5.70 -41.05
CA ALA A 288 12.47 7.14 -41.24
C ALA A 288 11.31 8.01 -40.71
N PHE A 289 10.21 7.39 -40.28
CA PHE A 289 8.98 8.05 -39.86
C PHE A 289 8.77 8.05 -38.34
N ILE A 290 9.59 7.31 -37.59
CA ILE A 290 9.53 7.27 -36.14
C ILE A 290 10.87 7.78 -35.64
N ASP A 291 10.85 8.86 -34.86
CA ASP A 291 12.07 9.37 -34.26
C ASP A 291 12.65 8.35 -33.28
N THR A 292 13.98 8.28 -33.19
CA THR A 292 14.68 7.34 -32.29
C THR A 292 14.18 7.45 -30.84
N THR A 293 13.84 8.65 -30.39
CA THR A 293 13.27 8.94 -29.07
C THR A 293 11.89 8.30 -28.88
N GLU A 294 10.97 8.47 -29.83
CA GLU A 294 9.63 7.89 -29.81
C GLU A 294 9.68 6.37 -29.87
N TYR A 295 10.56 5.83 -30.72
CA TYR A 295 10.80 4.40 -30.80
C TYR A 295 11.28 3.83 -29.46
N PHE A 296 12.30 4.45 -28.83
CA PHE A 296 12.77 3.99 -27.52
C PHE A 296 11.73 4.20 -26.43
N MET A 297 10.97 5.29 -26.45
CA MET A 297 9.90 5.55 -25.50
C MET A 297 8.82 4.48 -25.58
N ASN A 298 8.32 4.17 -26.78
CA ASN A 298 7.33 3.13 -27.01
C ASN A 298 7.87 1.73 -26.63
N LYS A 299 9.15 1.47 -26.91
CA LYS A 299 9.82 0.22 -26.50
C LYS A 299 9.99 0.11 -24.99
N ILE A 300 10.26 1.22 -24.29
CA ILE A 300 10.33 1.27 -22.83
C ILE A 300 8.93 1.02 -22.24
N ILE A 301 7.90 1.68 -22.77
CA ILE A 301 6.50 1.49 -22.36
C ILE A 301 6.08 0.02 -22.51
N GLN A 302 6.38 -0.59 -23.66
CA GLN A 302 6.09 -2.01 -23.91
C GLN A 302 6.87 -2.95 -23.00
N LYS A 303 8.17 -2.70 -22.80
CA LYS A 303 9.03 -3.55 -21.95
C LYS A 303 8.72 -3.45 -20.46
N GLN A 304 8.29 -2.28 -20.00
CA GLN A 304 7.91 -2.06 -18.61
C GLN A 304 6.45 -2.42 -18.34
N GLU A 305 5.71 -2.87 -19.37
CA GLU A 305 4.27 -3.18 -19.30
C GLU A 305 3.44 -2.03 -18.70
N ILE A 306 3.89 -0.79 -18.88
CA ILE A 306 3.23 0.39 -18.31
C ILE A 306 2.08 0.74 -19.24
N VAL A 307 0.87 0.55 -18.73
CA VAL A 307 -0.35 0.91 -19.42
C VAL A 307 -0.65 2.39 -19.12
N PRO A 308 -0.97 3.22 -20.14
CA PRO A 308 -1.39 4.60 -19.91
C PRO A 308 -2.45 4.70 -18.79
N PRO A 309 -2.37 5.70 -17.89
CA PRO A 309 -3.22 5.75 -16.69
C PRO A 309 -4.72 5.68 -16.97
N TRP A 310 -5.18 6.24 -18.09
CA TRP A 310 -6.59 6.18 -18.48
C TRP A 310 -7.03 4.76 -18.90
N ILE A 311 -6.12 3.94 -19.44
CA ILE A 311 -6.40 2.54 -19.79
C ILE A 311 -6.45 1.68 -18.53
N GLU A 312 -5.63 1.95 -17.51
CA GLU A 312 -5.76 1.30 -16.20
C GLU A 312 -7.16 1.54 -15.61
N LYS A 313 -7.60 2.80 -15.62
CA LYS A 313 -8.97 3.17 -15.23
C LYS A 313 -10.03 2.56 -16.13
N GLN A 314 -9.75 2.38 -17.42
CA GLN A 314 -10.66 1.68 -18.33
C GLN A 314 -10.85 0.23 -17.89
N GLN A 315 -9.76 -0.47 -17.56
CA GLN A 315 -9.82 -1.84 -17.08
C GLN A 315 -10.53 -1.93 -15.73
N GLU A 316 -10.27 -0.99 -14.82
CA GLU A 316 -10.97 -0.89 -13.55
C GLU A 316 -12.48 -0.69 -13.75
N LEU A 317 -12.88 0.31 -14.55
CA LEU A 317 -14.28 0.58 -14.89
C LEU A 317 -14.93 -0.67 -15.50
N ALA A 318 -14.30 -1.30 -16.49
CA ALA A 318 -14.83 -2.51 -17.12
C ALA A 318 -15.05 -3.63 -16.10
N ARG A 319 -14.04 -3.90 -15.25
CA ARG A 319 -14.12 -4.93 -14.19
C ARG A 319 -15.24 -4.62 -13.20
N GLU A 320 -15.42 -3.38 -12.78
CA GLU A 320 -16.47 -3.01 -11.84
C GLU A 320 -17.87 -3.08 -12.46
N VAL A 321 -18.03 -2.63 -13.70
CA VAL A 321 -19.29 -2.76 -14.45
C VAL A 321 -19.65 -4.22 -14.63
N ASP A 322 -18.68 -5.08 -14.98
CA ASP A 322 -18.92 -6.51 -15.14
C ASP A 322 -19.29 -7.17 -13.82
N ARG A 323 -18.61 -6.84 -12.72
CA ARG A 323 -18.98 -7.31 -11.37
C ARG A 323 -20.40 -6.89 -10.99
N PHE A 324 -20.77 -5.64 -11.27
CA PHE A 324 -22.11 -5.12 -11.01
C PHE A 324 -23.16 -5.87 -11.82
N ARG A 325 -22.97 -6.01 -13.14
CA ARG A 325 -23.87 -6.74 -14.03
C ARG A 325 -23.99 -8.22 -13.65
N GLN A 326 -22.88 -8.87 -13.34
CA GLN A 326 -22.87 -10.27 -12.88
C GLN A 326 -23.68 -10.44 -11.60
N ARG A 327 -23.53 -9.53 -10.64
CA ARG A 327 -24.27 -9.56 -9.37
C ARG A 327 -25.77 -9.37 -9.58
N ILE A 328 -26.20 -8.35 -10.33
CA ILE A 328 -27.63 -8.16 -10.62
C ILE A 328 -28.19 -9.39 -11.34
N ARG A 329 -27.48 -9.92 -12.33
CA ARG A 329 -27.91 -11.14 -13.04
C ARG A 329 -28.01 -12.33 -12.10
N SER A 330 -27.05 -12.56 -11.22
CA SER A 330 -27.08 -13.69 -10.29
C SER A 330 -28.20 -13.56 -9.26
N ASP A 331 -28.41 -12.36 -8.73
CA ASP A 331 -29.39 -12.09 -7.68
C ASP A 331 -30.80 -12.19 -8.27
N TRP A 332 -31.03 -11.58 -9.44
CA TRP A 332 -32.28 -11.71 -10.17
C TRP A 332 -32.55 -13.15 -10.59
N ARG A 333 -31.57 -13.86 -11.18
CA ARG A 333 -31.73 -15.28 -11.56
C ARG A 333 -32.12 -16.14 -10.35
N ARG A 334 -31.52 -15.90 -9.18
CA ARG A 334 -31.86 -16.61 -7.94
C ARG A 334 -33.25 -16.27 -7.43
N HIS A 335 -33.67 -15.02 -7.55
CA HIS A 335 -34.99 -14.58 -7.14
C HIS A 335 -36.06 -15.10 -8.10
N ALA A 336 -35.92 -14.86 -9.41
CA ALA A 336 -36.82 -15.33 -10.45
C ALA A 336 -37.06 -16.85 -10.42
N ALA A 337 -36.00 -17.65 -10.24
CA ALA A 337 -36.16 -19.10 -10.11
C ALA A 337 -36.94 -19.50 -8.84
N ARG A 338 -36.80 -18.74 -7.74
CA ARG A 338 -37.60 -18.97 -6.52
C ARG A 338 -39.06 -18.56 -6.71
N LEU A 339 -39.32 -17.48 -7.43
CA LEU A 339 -40.68 -17.01 -7.75
C LEU A 339 -41.44 -18.02 -8.61
N ILE A 340 -40.80 -18.56 -9.65
CA ILE A 340 -41.43 -19.56 -10.50
C ILE A 340 -41.67 -20.86 -9.72
N ALA A 341 -40.75 -21.23 -8.83
CA ALA A 341 -40.91 -22.39 -7.96
C ALA A 341 -42.00 -22.19 -6.90
N SER A 342 -42.15 -20.99 -6.33
CA SER A 342 -43.19 -20.70 -5.32
C SER A 342 -44.60 -20.71 -5.90
N GLN A 343 -44.76 -20.48 -7.21
CA GLN A 343 -46.02 -20.66 -7.93
C GLN A 343 -46.45 -22.15 -8.04
N GLY A 344 -45.62 -23.11 -7.62
CA GLY A 344 -45.93 -24.53 -7.58
C GLY A 344 -45.96 -25.23 -8.96
N GLY A 345 -46.38 -26.50 -9.00
CA GLY A 345 -46.49 -27.31 -10.23
C GLY A 345 -45.31 -28.26 -10.47
N SER A 346 -45.42 -29.08 -11.52
CA SER A 346 -44.37 -30.03 -11.89
C SER A 346 -43.12 -29.30 -12.42
N LEU A 347 -41.97 -29.99 -12.44
CA LEU A 347 -40.74 -29.41 -12.98
C LEU A 347 -40.90 -28.96 -14.44
N LEU A 348 -41.60 -29.75 -15.25
CA LEU A 348 -41.88 -29.43 -16.65
C LEU A 348 -42.77 -28.19 -16.77
N ASP A 349 -43.78 -28.05 -15.89
CA ASP A 349 -44.64 -26.86 -15.89
C ASP A 349 -43.87 -25.60 -15.47
N GLN A 350 -42.96 -25.71 -14.50
CA GLN A 350 -42.07 -24.61 -14.11
C GLN A 350 -41.16 -24.20 -15.27
N MET A 351 -40.61 -25.18 -16.02
CA MET A 351 -39.81 -24.91 -17.21
C MET A 351 -40.64 -24.28 -18.33
N LYS A 352 -41.87 -24.75 -18.57
CA LYS A 352 -42.81 -24.16 -19.55
C LYS A 352 -43.15 -22.72 -19.20
N ARG A 353 -43.42 -22.41 -17.92
CA ARG A 353 -43.65 -21.03 -17.45
C ARG A 353 -42.41 -20.15 -17.62
N ALA A 354 -41.22 -20.65 -17.30
CA ALA A 354 -39.98 -19.92 -17.52
C ALA A 354 -39.76 -19.57 -19.00
N ARG A 355 -40.06 -20.52 -19.91
CA ARG A 355 -40.03 -20.27 -21.37
C ARG A 355 -41.08 -19.25 -21.80
N ALA A 356 -42.28 -19.27 -21.22
CA ALA A 356 -43.30 -18.26 -21.48
C ALA A 356 -42.87 -16.85 -21.04
N TYR A 357 -42.23 -16.70 -19.87
CA TYR A 357 -41.63 -15.42 -19.46
C TYR A 357 -40.48 -14.99 -20.37
N ALA A 358 -39.66 -15.92 -20.84
CA ALA A 358 -38.62 -15.63 -21.83
C ALA A 358 -39.19 -15.12 -23.16
N ALA A 359 -40.29 -15.71 -23.63
CA ALA A 359 -41.02 -15.25 -24.81
C ALA A 359 -41.68 -13.87 -24.59
N ALA A 360 -42.14 -13.57 -23.37
CA ALA A 360 -42.68 -12.26 -23.04
C ALA A 360 -41.59 -11.16 -23.06
N GLU A 361 -40.40 -11.44 -22.51
CA GLU A 361 -39.27 -10.51 -22.54
C GLU A 361 -38.70 -10.34 -23.95
N SER A 362 -38.65 -11.40 -24.79
CA SER A 362 -38.20 -11.27 -26.18
C SER A 362 -39.12 -10.40 -27.03
N ARG A 363 -40.44 -10.44 -26.76
CA ARG A 363 -41.41 -9.54 -27.39
C ARG A 363 -41.16 -8.09 -26.98
N LEU A 364 -40.89 -7.84 -25.71
CA LEU A 364 -40.61 -6.50 -25.19
C LEU A 364 -39.30 -5.95 -25.76
N THR A 365 -38.24 -6.75 -25.81
CA THR A 365 -36.96 -6.34 -26.41
C THR A 365 -37.12 -6.07 -27.90
N ALA A 366 -37.86 -6.91 -28.64
CA ALA A 366 -38.17 -6.67 -30.04
C ALA A 366 -38.96 -5.36 -30.25
N GLN A 367 -39.96 -5.07 -29.41
CA GLN A 367 -40.72 -3.82 -29.48
C GLN A 367 -39.82 -2.60 -29.24
N ARG A 368 -38.89 -2.68 -28.28
CA ARG A 368 -37.90 -1.60 -28.02
C ARG A 368 -36.92 -1.41 -29.17
N LEU A 369 -36.43 -2.52 -29.74
CA LEU A 369 -35.55 -2.45 -30.90
C LEU A 369 -36.28 -1.83 -32.10
N ALA A 370 -37.55 -2.19 -32.32
CA ALA A 370 -38.39 -1.60 -33.35
C ALA A 370 -38.65 -0.10 -33.11
N SER A 371 -38.88 0.33 -31.86
CA SER A 371 -39.05 1.75 -31.55
C SER A 371 -37.77 2.55 -31.76
N VAL A 372 -36.60 2.00 -31.40
CA VAL A 372 -35.30 2.65 -31.63
C VAL A 372 -34.97 2.70 -33.12
N ALA A 373 -35.26 1.64 -33.88
CA ALA A 373 -35.05 1.60 -35.33
C ALA A 373 -35.95 2.57 -36.09
N SER A 374 -37.17 2.83 -35.59
CA SER A 374 -38.10 3.79 -36.19
C SER A 374 -37.73 5.25 -35.90
N ASP A 375 -36.95 5.50 -34.85
CA ASP A 375 -36.49 6.83 -34.43
C ASP A 375 -35.13 7.21 -35.08
N SER A 376 -34.44 6.23 -35.69
CA SER A 376 -33.08 6.39 -36.25
C SER A 376 -33.04 6.45 -37.77
N ASP A 377 -33.78 7.38 -38.39
CA ASP A 377 -33.68 7.71 -39.83
C ASP A 377 -32.34 8.39 -40.22
N GLN A 378 -31.36 8.45 -39.29
CA GLN A 378 -29.99 8.85 -39.58
C GLN A 378 -29.04 7.70 -39.23
N SER A 379 -28.37 7.18 -40.27
CA SER A 379 -27.46 6.03 -40.21
C SER A 379 -26.30 6.27 -39.24
N VAL A 380 -26.37 5.69 -38.04
CA VAL A 380 -25.25 5.62 -37.09
C VAL A 380 -24.75 4.18 -37.03
N THR A 381 -23.56 3.93 -37.59
CA THR A 381 -22.84 2.67 -37.41
C THR A 381 -22.56 2.46 -35.92
N GLN A 382 -23.14 1.41 -35.33
CA GLN A 382 -22.93 1.11 -33.91
C GLN A 382 -21.48 0.68 -33.65
N ILE A 383 -20.81 1.41 -32.77
CA ILE A 383 -19.47 1.09 -32.26
C ILE A 383 -19.67 0.34 -30.93
N ASN A 384 -19.13 -0.88 -30.82
CA ASN A 384 -19.16 -1.64 -29.57
C ASN A 384 -18.30 -0.95 -28.49
N SER A 385 -18.47 -1.33 -27.22
CA SER A 385 -17.75 -0.79 -26.04
C SER A 385 -16.21 -0.84 -26.11
N ASP A 386 -15.67 -1.57 -27.10
CA ASP A 386 -14.24 -1.76 -27.38
C ASP A 386 -13.75 -0.98 -28.63
N GLY A 387 -14.56 -0.06 -29.17
CA GLY A 387 -14.13 0.84 -30.25
C GLY A 387 -14.05 0.21 -31.65
N ARG A 388 -14.47 -1.05 -31.82
CA ARG A 388 -14.50 -1.71 -33.13
C ARG A 388 -15.80 -1.40 -33.89
N ILE A 389 -15.66 -0.84 -35.08
CA ILE A 389 -16.76 -0.64 -36.04
C ILE A 389 -17.17 -2.03 -36.56
N VAL A 390 -18.39 -2.46 -36.24
CA VAL A 390 -19.00 -3.61 -36.88
C VAL A 390 -19.91 -3.06 -37.98
N PRO A 391 -19.71 -3.40 -39.27
CA PRO A 391 -20.67 -3.01 -40.28
C PRO A 391 -22.03 -3.64 -39.94
N SER A 392 -23.08 -2.83 -39.92
CA SER A 392 -24.46 -3.28 -39.87
C SER A 392 -24.72 -4.12 -41.11
N ARG A 393 -24.49 -5.44 -41.01
CA ARG A 393 -24.90 -6.37 -42.04
C ARG A 393 -26.42 -6.38 -42.01
N THR A 394 -26.99 -5.74 -43.03
CA THR A 394 -28.35 -5.99 -43.52
C THR A 394 -28.68 -7.48 -43.40
N PRO A 395 -29.82 -7.88 -42.80
CA PRO A 395 -30.37 -9.19 -43.09
C PRO A 395 -30.89 -9.12 -44.52
N SER A 396 -30.03 -9.43 -45.47
CA SER A 396 -30.44 -9.86 -46.80
C SER A 396 -31.38 -11.03 -46.62
N SER A 397 -32.61 -10.85 -47.11
CA SER A 397 -33.55 -11.93 -47.38
C SER A 397 -32.89 -12.94 -48.30
N GLU A 398 -32.26 -13.95 -47.73
CA GLU A 398 -32.01 -15.21 -48.38
C GLU A 398 -32.84 -16.25 -47.63
N GLN A 399 -33.81 -16.77 -48.36
CA GLN A 399 -34.59 -17.92 -48.01
C GLN A 399 -33.64 -19.11 -47.88
N ASP A 400 -33.23 -19.45 -46.67
CA ASP A 400 -32.78 -20.79 -46.36
C ASP A 400 -33.81 -21.43 -45.44
N SER A 401 -34.57 -22.31 -46.06
CA SER A 401 -35.39 -23.33 -45.45
C SER A 401 -34.55 -24.12 -44.44
N ALA A 402 -34.62 -23.73 -43.17
CA ALA A 402 -34.26 -24.62 -42.09
C ALA A 402 -35.41 -25.62 -41.91
N SER A 403 -35.20 -26.81 -42.43
CA SER A 403 -35.91 -28.03 -42.05
C SER A 403 -36.11 -28.07 -40.52
N PRO A 404 -37.30 -28.48 -40.05
CA PRO A 404 -37.58 -28.54 -38.62
C PRO A 404 -36.64 -29.57 -37.98
N PRO A 405 -36.12 -29.33 -36.75
CA PRO A 405 -35.79 -30.46 -35.90
C PRO A 405 -37.12 -31.14 -35.57
N THR A 406 -37.38 -32.21 -36.31
CA THR A 406 -38.43 -33.17 -36.06
C THR A 406 -38.36 -33.66 -34.61
N GLU A 407 -39.53 -33.62 -33.96
CA GLU A 407 -39.92 -34.34 -32.73
C GLU A 407 -39.48 -33.80 -31.36
N SER A 408 -40.25 -32.83 -30.84
CA SER A 408 -41.11 -33.13 -29.69
C SER A 408 -42.26 -32.13 -29.62
N SER A 409 -43.47 -32.63 -29.40
CA SER A 409 -44.75 -31.94 -29.30
C SER A 409 -44.68 -30.70 -28.38
N GLU A 410 -44.53 -29.50 -28.96
CA GLU A 410 -44.65 -28.25 -28.21
C GLU A 410 -46.11 -27.83 -28.14
N GLU A 411 -46.73 -28.13 -27.01
CA GLU A 411 -47.97 -27.48 -26.59
C GLU A 411 -47.81 -25.95 -26.64
N PRO A 412 -48.85 -25.19 -27.01
CA PRO A 412 -48.78 -23.74 -27.09
C PRO A 412 -48.35 -23.14 -25.74
N LEU A 413 -47.28 -22.33 -25.76
CA LEU A 413 -46.80 -21.65 -24.55
C LEU A 413 -47.87 -20.67 -24.02
N PRO A 414 -48.10 -20.63 -22.70
CA PRO A 414 -49.07 -19.71 -22.11
C PRO A 414 -48.63 -18.26 -22.33
N HIS A 415 -49.57 -17.39 -22.69
CA HIS A 415 -49.29 -15.95 -22.83
C HIS A 415 -49.23 -15.30 -21.45
N LEU A 416 -48.02 -15.06 -20.96
CA LEU A 416 -47.77 -14.42 -19.67
C LEU A 416 -47.18 -13.01 -19.86
N PRO A 417 -47.44 -12.08 -18.92
CA PRO A 417 -46.74 -10.80 -18.89
C PRO A 417 -45.27 -10.97 -18.50
N PRO A 418 -44.40 -9.99 -18.81
CA PRO A 418 -43.00 -9.97 -18.37
C PRO A 418 -42.89 -10.09 -16.84
N LEU A 419 -41.95 -10.91 -16.36
CA LEU A 419 -41.78 -11.18 -14.92
C LEU A 419 -41.15 -9.98 -14.21
N ARG A 420 -41.91 -9.29 -13.34
CA ARG A 420 -41.47 -8.12 -12.58
C ARG A 420 -42.00 -8.13 -11.15
N ASP A 421 -41.10 -7.91 -10.20
CA ASP A 421 -41.42 -7.96 -8.78
C ASP A 421 -41.06 -6.63 -8.10
N PRO A 422 -42.07 -5.80 -7.74
CA PRO A 422 -41.83 -4.48 -7.17
C PRO A 422 -41.24 -4.54 -5.76
N GLU A 423 -41.60 -5.56 -4.96
CA GLU A 423 -41.07 -5.74 -3.61
C GLU A 423 -39.56 -6.02 -3.63
N TYR A 424 -39.11 -6.94 -4.48
CA TYR A 424 -37.68 -7.22 -4.65
C TYR A 424 -36.91 -5.98 -5.10
N LEU A 425 -37.45 -5.24 -6.07
CA LEU A 425 -36.83 -4.00 -6.53
C LEU A 425 -36.71 -2.98 -5.42
N SER A 426 -37.73 -2.81 -4.57
CA SER A 426 -37.67 -1.86 -3.45
C SER A 426 -36.55 -2.17 -2.47
N ILE A 427 -36.28 -3.45 -2.22
CA ILE A 427 -35.24 -3.91 -1.29
C ILE A 427 -33.85 -3.65 -1.88
N GLU A 428 -33.63 -3.99 -3.15
CA GLU A 428 -32.31 -3.92 -3.78
C GLU A 428 -31.98 -2.53 -4.38
N ARG A 429 -32.99 -1.68 -4.57
CA ARG A 429 -32.83 -0.36 -5.20
C ARG A 429 -31.79 0.53 -4.51
N GLY A 430 -31.76 0.53 -3.18
CA GLY A 430 -30.77 1.30 -2.42
C GLY A 430 -29.33 0.89 -2.74
N TYR A 431 -29.08 -0.41 -2.90
CA TYR A 431 -27.77 -0.91 -3.32
C TYR A 431 -27.45 -0.51 -4.76
N HIS A 432 -28.38 -0.73 -5.70
CA HIS A 432 -28.14 -0.45 -7.12
C HIS A 432 -27.89 1.04 -7.40
N GLU A 433 -28.64 1.94 -6.76
CA GLU A 433 -28.46 3.38 -6.89
C GLU A 433 -27.09 3.84 -6.36
N LEU A 434 -26.66 3.30 -5.21
CA LEU A 434 -25.34 3.60 -4.67
C LEU A 434 -24.23 3.10 -5.59
N THR A 435 -24.32 1.87 -6.11
CA THR A 435 -23.31 1.34 -7.03
C THR A 435 -23.25 2.08 -8.35
N ILE A 436 -24.38 2.57 -8.85
CA ILE A 436 -24.38 3.37 -10.08
C ILE A 436 -23.75 4.74 -9.84
N LYS A 437 -23.98 5.34 -8.67
CA LYS A 437 -23.29 6.58 -8.28
C LYS A 437 -21.77 6.37 -8.22
N THR A 438 -21.28 5.25 -7.68
CA THR A 438 -19.84 4.95 -7.66
C THR A 438 -19.28 4.70 -9.06
N LEU A 439 -19.97 3.91 -9.88
CA LEU A 439 -19.56 3.65 -11.28
C LEU A 439 -19.56 4.94 -12.12
N ASN A 440 -20.53 5.82 -11.93
CA ASN A 440 -20.58 7.11 -12.63
C ASN A 440 -19.49 8.07 -12.14
N ALA A 441 -19.10 8.01 -10.86
CA ALA A 441 -17.93 8.75 -10.37
C ALA A 441 -16.62 8.24 -11.00
N LEU A 442 -16.43 6.93 -11.12
CA LEU A 442 -15.29 6.34 -11.83
C LEU A 442 -15.29 6.72 -13.31
N THR A 443 -16.45 6.64 -13.96
CA THR A 443 -16.64 7.04 -15.36
C THR A 443 -16.26 8.51 -15.57
N ARG A 444 -16.62 9.40 -14.63
CA ARG A 444 -16.18 10.81 -14.68
C ARG A 444 -14.65 10.91 -14.58
N SER A 445 -14.04 10.18 -13.65
CA SER A 445 -12.58 10.21 -13.47
C SER A 445 -11.81 9.63 -14.66
N TYR A 446 -12.42 8.67 -15.37
CA TYR A 446 -11.93 8.08 -16.60
C TYR A 446 -12.05 9.07 -17.76
N ASN A 447 -13.23 9.66 -17.97
CA ASN A 447 -13.48 10.60 -19.07
C ASN A 447 -12.61 11.87 -18.99
N LEU A 448 -12.22 12.29 -17.78
CA LEU A 448 -11.27 13.40 -17.60
C LEU A 448 -9.86 13.09 -18.11
N GLN A 449 -9.47 11.81 -18.15
CA GLN A 449 -8.14 11.37 -18.60
C GLN A 449 -8.15 10.79 -20.00
N ALA A 450 -9.31 10.31 -20.47
CA ALA A 450 -9.47 9.64 -21.74
C ALA A 450 -9.60 10.66 -22.90
N PRO A 451 -9.00 10.35 -24.07
CA PRO A 451 -9.27 11.09 -25.30
C PRO A 451 -10.78 11.10 -25.64
N ALA A 452 -11.25 12.14 -26.34
CA ALA A 452 -12.68 12.34 -26.63
C ALA A 452 -13.36 11.10 -27.26
N MET A 453 -12.68 10.42 -28.19
CA MET A 453 -13.17 9.21 -28.84
C MET A 453 -13.34 8.00 -27.91
N ALA A 454 -12.62 7.97 -26.79
CA ALA A 454 -12.63 6.87 -25.82
C ALA A 454 -13.55 7.14 -24.63
N GLN A 455 -14.16 8.33 -24.53
CA GLN A 455 -15.04 8.68 -23.41
C GLN A 455 -16.29 7.79 -23.37
N LYS A 456 -16.70 7.39 -22.16
CA LYS A 456 -17.84 6.51 -21.93
C LYS A 456 -19.04 7.29 -21.38
N PRO A 457 -20.28 6.98 -21.81
CA PRO A 457 -21.48 7.59 -21.26
C PRO A 457 -21.75 7.12 -19.83
N TYR A 458 -22.50 7.91 -19.07
CA TYR A 458 -22.96 7.53 -17.74
C TYR A 458 -23.97 6.37 -17.78
N LEU A 459 -23.96 5.55 -16.74
CA LEU A 459 -24.84 4.40 -16.58
C LEU A 459 -26.18 4.82 -15.96
N ASN A 460 -27.26 4.25 -16.50
CA ASN A 460 -28.63 4.45 -16.02
C ASN A 460 -29.17 3.15 -15.42
N LEU A 461 -29.76 3.25 -14.23
CA LEU A 461 -30.27 2.09 -13.48
C LEU A 461 -31.31 1.30 -14.25
N GLU A 462 -32.31 2.00 -14.78
CA GLU A 462 -33.42 1.37 -15.47
C GLU A 462 -32.94 0.59 -16.70
N ARG A 463 -31.96 1.15 -17.44
CA ARG A 463 -31.37 0.49 -18.60
C ARG A 463 -30.63 -0.79 -18.19
N GLU A 464 -29.80 -0.73 -17.16
CA GLU A 464 -29.06 -1.91 -16.67
C GLU A 464 -30.00 -2.99 -16.14
N LEU A 465 -31.07 -2.61 -15.43
CA LEU A 465 -32.11 -3.56 -15.01
C LEU A 465 -32.81 -4.18 -16.22
N THR A 466 -33.24 -3.38 -17.21
CA THR A 466 -33.88 -3.91 -18.41
C THR A 466 -33.01 -4.90 -19.18
N ASN A 467 -31.72 -4.62 -19.30
CA ASN A 467 -30.76 -5.53 -19.91
C ASN A 467 -30.59 -6.82 -19.09
N CYS A 468 -30.55 -6.70 -17.75
CA CYS A 468 -30.49 -7.86 -16.87
C CYS A 468 -31.67 -8.81 -17.08
N TYR A 469 -32.90 -8.29 -17.17
CA TYR A 469 -34.09 -9.11 -17.40
C TYR A 469 -34.02 -9.82 -18.75
N ALA A 470 -33.64 -9.12 -19.81
CA ALA A 470 -33.47 -9.70 -21.14
C ALA A 470 -32.41 -10.81 -21.17
N ASP A 471 -31.27 -10.62 -20.50
CA ASP A 471 -30.17 -11.59 -20.43
C ASP A 471 -30.55 -12.84 -19.61
N VAL A 472 -31.27 -12.67 -18.49
CA VAL A 472 -31.58 -13.75 -17.55
C VAL A 472 -32.76 -14.60 -18.00
N ALA A 473 -33.74 -14.01 -18.68
CA ALA A 473 -34.97 -14.69 -19.06
C ALA A 473 -34.75 -16.01 -19.84
N PRO A 474 -33.92 -16.09 -20.89
CA PRO A 474 -33.66 -17.35 -21.60
C PRO A 474 -32.93 -18.39 -20.74
N SER A 475 -32.06 -17.95 -19.81
CA SER A 475 -31.30 -18.82 -18.92
C SER A 475 -32.14 -19.45 -17.78
N LEU A 476 -33.37 -18.98 -17.58
CA LEU A 476 -34.15 -19.31 -16.39
C LEU A 476 -34.67 -20.75 -16.38
N ALA A 477 -35.07 -21.29 -17.54
CA ALA A 477 -35.55 -22.66 -17.65
C ALA A 477 -34.46 -23.67 -17.29
N ASP A 478 -33.23 -23.42 -17.76
CA ASP A 478 -32.07 -24.26 -17.46
C ASP A 478 -31.65 -24.15 -16.00
N GLU A 479 -31.74 -22.97 -15.39
CA GLU A 479 -31.44 -22.78 -13.98
C GLU A 479 -32.45 -23.53 -13.08
N ILE A 480 -33.74 -23.55 -13.44
CA ILE A 480 -34.76 -24.32 -12.71
C ILE A 480 -34.46 -25.81 -12.81
N LYS A 481 -34.17 -26.31 -14.02
CA LYS A 481 -33.76 -27.71 -14.24
C LYS A 481 -32.52 -28.03 -13.40
N ARG A 482 -31.50 -27.18 -13.47
CA ARG A 482 -30.25 -27.32 -12.71
C ARG A 482 -30.53 -27.40 -11.21
N ARG A 483 -31.29 -26.46 -10.65
CA ARG A 483 -31.64 -26.46 -9.21
C ARG A 483 -32.44 -27.67 -8.79
N ALA A 484 -33.37 -28.14 -9.63
CA ALA A 484 -34.12 -29.36 -9.33
C ALA A 484 -33.18 -30.59 -9.29
N THR A 485 -32.26 -30.70 -10.26
CA THR A 485 -31.29 -31.81 -10.31
C THR A 485 -30.21 -31.72 -9.23
N GLU A 486 -29.69 -30.53 -8.93
CA GLU A 486 -28.71 -30.29 -7.86
C GLU A 486 -29.34 -30.43 -6.48
N ARG A 487 -30.63 -30.10 -6.30
CA ARG A 487 -31.33 -30.35 -5.03
C ARG A 487 -31.58 -31.83 -4.79
N ALA A 488 -31.86 -32.59 -5.85
CA ALA A 488 -31.93 -34.05 -5.78
C ALA A 488 -30.56 -34.68 -5.48
N ARG A 489 -29.48 -34.02 -5.92
CA ARG A 489 -28.09 -34.37 -5.63
C ARG A 489 -27.59 -33.53 -4.45
N GLY A 490 -28.10 -33.82 -3.24
CA GLY A 490 -27.64 -33.19 -1.99
C GLY A 490 -26.11 -33.09 -1.90
N PRO A 491 -25.52 -32.19 -1.08
CA PRO A 491 -24.18 -31.61 -1.25
C PRO A 491 -23.09 -32.67 -1.40
N ALA A 492 -22.95 -33.17 -2.62
CA ALA A 492 -21.96 -34.14 -3.00
C ALA A 492 -20.81 -33.33 -3.57
N LEU A 493 -19.63 -33.54 -2.99
CA LEU A 493 -18.38 -32.97 -3.46
C LEU A 493 -18.30 -33.02 -5.00
N PRO A 494 -17.73 -31.99 -5.65
CA PRO A 494 -17.70 -31.93 -7.10
C PRO A 494 -17.02 -33.17 -7.68
N PRO A 495 -17.51 -33.71 -8.81
CA PRO A 495 -16.82 -34.79 -9.50
C PRO A 495 -15.49 -34.24 -10.02
N SER A 496 -14.41 -34.57 -9.32
CA SER A 496 -13.04 -34.32 -9.78
C SER A 496 -12.88 -34.97 -11.15
N GLN A 497 -12.75 -34.14 -12.19
CA GLN A 497 -12.27 -34.60 -13.48
C GLN A 497 -10.89 -35.19 -13.26
N ARG A 498 -10.72 -36.44 -13.71
CA ARG A 498 -9.48 -37.20 -13.63
C ARG A 498 -8.38 -36.48 -14.41
N SER A 499 -7.63 -35.61 -13.75
CA SER A 499 -6.26 -35.29 -14.13
C SER A 499 -5.35 -36.01 -13.15
N SER A 500 -4.68 -37.06 -13.63
CA SER A 500 -3.64 -37.78 -12.91
C SER A 500 -2.53 -36.82 -12.51
N SER A 501 -2.53 -36.37 -11.26
CA SER A 501 -1.45 -35.58 -10.69
C SER A 501 -0.86 -36.33 -9.51
N VAL A 502 0.38 -36.76 -9.70
CA VAL A 502 1.30 -37.36 -8.71
C VAL A 502 1.45 -36.53 -7.42
N PHE A 503 0.93 -35.31 -7.37
CA PHE A 503 0.79 -34.50 -6.16
C PHE A 503 -0.21 -35.07 -5.13
N GLU A 504 -1.17 -35.92 -5.54
CA GLU A 504 -2.18 -36.46 -4.61
C GLU A 504 -1.64 -37.60 -3.71
N MET A 505 -0.50 -38.22 -4.05
CA MET A 505 0.13 -39.26 -3.22
C MET A 505 0.90 -38.69 -2.00
N LEU A 506 1.14 -37.38 -1.96
CA LEU A 506 1.82 -36.69 -0.84
C LEU A 506 0.87 -35.99 0.12
N ALA A 507 -0.42 -35.90 -0.23
CA ALA A 507 -1.45 -35.33 0.64
C ALA A 507 -2.10 -36.46 1.46
N THR A 508 -1.53 -36.75 2.63
CA THR A 508 -2.18 -37.61 3.62
C THR A 508 -3.54 -37.00 4.00
N LYS A 509 -4.62 -37.68 3.61
CA LYS A 509 -6.01 -37.35 3.94
C LYS A 509 -6.21 -37.43 5.45
N GLN A 510 -6.01 -36.34 6.18
CA GLN A 510 -6.65 -36.18 7.49
C GLN A 510 -8.13 -35.88 7.25
N ALA A 511 -8.94 -36.93 7.20
CA ALA A 511 -10.38 -36.81 7.35
C ALA A 511 -10.67 -36.37 8.79
N THR A 512 -10.81 -35.06 8.99
CA THR A 512 -11.33 -34.51 10.24
C THR A 512 -12.80 -34.89 10.35
N ARG A 513 -13.08 -36.00 11.05
CA ARG A 513 -14.44 -36.32 11.51
C ARG A 513 -14.82 -35.28 12.56
N VAL A 514 -15.64 -34.32 12.15
CA VAL A 514 -16.31 -33.41 13.08
C VAL A 514 -17.41 -34.20 13.77
N TYR A 515 -17.17 -34.59 15.03
CA TYR A 515 -18.23 -35.05 15.91
C TYR A 515 -18.98 -33.80 16.40
N SER A 516 -20.31 -33.82 16.37
CA SER A 516 -21.09 -32.89 17.18
C SER A 516 -20.83 -33.26 18.65
N GLU A 517 -20.11 -32.43 19.38
CA GLU A 517 -19.92 -32.63 20.81
C GLU A 517 -21.28 -32.54 21.54
N ASP A 518 -21.47 -33.38 22.56
CA ASP A 518 -22.63 -33.31 23.43
C ASP A 518 -22.69 -31.92 24.10
N PRO A 519 -23.86 -31.26 24.16
CA PRO A 519 -24.00 -29.90 24.71
C PRO A 519 -23.65 -29.81 26.21
N SER A 520 -23.46 -30.94 26.90
CA SER A 520 -23.04 -31.02 28.30
C SER A 520 -21.52 -30.90 28.50
N LYS A 521 -20.72 -30.95 27.42
CA LYS A 521 -19.25 -30.84 27.44
C LYS A 521 -18.73 -29.55 26.80
N GLU A 522 -19.59 -28.56 26.57
CA GLU A 522 -19.17 -27.27 26.08
C GLU A 522 -18.32 -26.56 27.14
N TYR A 523 -17.06 -26.27 26.80
CA TYR A 523 -16.17 -25.47 27.65
C TYR A 523 -16.75 -24.06 27.81
N GLY A 524 -17.37 -23.83 28.97
CA GLY A 524 -18.15 -22.62 29.22
C GLY A 524 -17.28 -21.40 29.54
N PHE A 525 -17.84 -20.21 29.36
CA PHE A 525 -17.20 -18.95 29.77
C PHE A 525 -16.82 -18.95 31.26
N LYS A 526 -17.55 -19.68 32.10
CA LYS A 526 -17.21 -19.86 33.52
C LYS A 526 -15.96 -20.71 33.72
N ASP A 527 -15.81 -21.78 32.96
CA ASP A 527 -14.62 -22.64 33.03
C ASP A 527 -13.40 -21.93 32.45
N PHE A 528 -13.58 -21.15 31.39
CA PHE A 528 -12.55 -20.24 30.85
C PHE A 528 -12.04 -19.25 31.91
N TRP A 529 -12.93 -18.60 32.67
CA TRP A 529 -12.52 -17.71 33.75
C TRP A 529 -11.92 -18.47 34.94
N LYS A 530 -12.44 -19.64 35.27
CA LYS A 530 -11.90 -20.48 36.36
C LYS A 530 -10.47 -20.96 36.05
N ASP A 531 -10.17 -21.24 34.79
CA ASP A 531 -8.86 -21.70 34.33
C ASP A 531 -7.86 -20.54 34.17
N LEU A 532 -8.35 -19.37 33.70
CA LEU A 532 -7.55 -18.15 33.57
C LEU A 532 -7.11 -17.59 34.93
N PHE A 533 -7.94 -17.73 35.97
CA PHE A 533 -7.65 -17.23 37.32
C PHE A 533 -7.25 -18.32 38.32
N GLY A 534 -7.43 -19.60 37.97
CA GLY A 534 -7.16 -20.76 38.84
C GLY A 534 -5.71 -21.25 38.85
N ARG A 535 -4.84 -20.78 37.95
CA ARG A 535 -3.42 -21.18 37.94
C ARG A 535 -2.61 -20.44 39.01
N LYS A 536 -2.85 -20.80 40.27
CA LYS A 536 -1.94 -20.50 41.39
C LYS A 536 -2.14 -21.50 42.52
N LYS A 537 -1.66 -22.73 42.34
CA LYS A 537 -1.18 -23.67 43.39
C LYS A 537 -0.96 -25.07 42.79
N GLU A 538 0.07 -25.23 41.95
CA GLU A 538 0.71 -26.54 41.77
C GLU A 538 2.21 -26.31 41.68
N GLY A 539 2.85 -26.54 42.81
CA GLY A 539 4.24 -26.32 43.08
C GLY A 539 4.55 -26.86 44.46
N GLN A 540 4.22 -28.13 44.69
CA GLN A 540 4.80 -28.95 45.76
C GLN A 540 4.37 -30.41 45.58
N THR A 541 5.32 -31.29 45.90
CA THR A 541 5.30 -32.77 46.02
C THR A 541 5.38 -33.59 44.73
N GLY A 542 6.53 -34.28 44.58
CA GLY A 542 6.79 -35.34 43.61
C GLY A 542 8.15 -35.23 42.97
#